data_AF-A0A7M3X7Y8-F1
#
_entry.id   AF-A0A7M3X7Y8-F1
#
_cell.length_a   1.000
_cell.length_b   1.000
_cell.length_c   1.000
_cell.angle_alpha   90.00
_cell.angle_beta   90.00
_cell.angle_gamma   90.00
#
_symmetry.space_group_name_H-M   'P 1'
#
loop_
_entity.id
_entity.type
_entity.pdbx_description
1 polymer ?
#
loop_
_entity_poly.entity_id
_entity_poly.type
_entity_poly.pdbx_seq_one_letter_code
_entity_poly.pdbx_strand_id
1 'polypeptide(L)'
;MTGRVYVPSAVEEDGSVVGMGCFSTQETALNVLRSFLTKSHQVPLLRASVAAWDVDVVGDDAVTVLSEYECRTCPVCHRTTFWIDVERFKAKCYGSACGAWIEESAVEAGVIDCGWPPTRFAEQVEDIDDAMRSLRRIAARAEAAGLSATDERFSKEDV
;
A
#
# COMPACT_ATOMS: atom_id res chain seq x y z
N MET A 1 17.33 -17.12 -24.44
CA MET A 1 16.82 -16.48 -23.22
C MET A 1 15.32 -16.42 -23.37
N THR A 2 14.58 -17.16 -22.55
CA THR A 2 13.14 -16.90 -22.36
C THR A 2 13.01 -15.53 -21.70
N GLY A 3 12.15 -14.67 -22.26
CA GLY A 3 11.90 -13.35 -21.68
C GLY A 3 11.12 -13.48 -20.38
N ARG A 4 11.30 -12.54 -19.45
CA ARG A 4 10.44 -12.41 -18.27
C ARG A 4 9.75 -11.06 -18.33
N VAL A 5 8.45 -11.03 -18.08
CA VAL A 5 7.66 -9.80 -17.97
C VAL A 5 7.04 -9.70 -16.58
N TYR A 6 6.77 -8.48 -16.16
CA TYR A 6 6.19 -8.16 -14.86
C TYR A 6 4.82 -7.52 -15.07
N VAL A 7 3.80 -8.10 -14.46
CA VAL A 7 2.40 -7.79 -14.71
C VAL A 7 1.77 -7.29 -13.40
N PRO A 8 1.62 -5.97 -13.23
CA PRO A 8 0.83 -5.40 -12.15
C PRO A 8 -0.67 -5.53 -12.46
N SER A 9 -1.43 -5.94 -11.46
CA SER A 9 -2.89 -6.08 -11.56
C SER A 9 -3.59 -5.74 -10.24
N ALA A 10 -4.89 -5.47 -10.33
CA ALA A 10 -5.76 -5.33 -9.16
C ALA A 10 -7.08 -6.08 -9.38
N VAL A 11 -7.72 -6.46 -8.29
CA VAL A 11 -8.99 -7.18 -8.26
C VAL A 11 -10.04 -6.28 -7.63
N GLU A 12 -11.15 -6.05 -8.33
CA GLU A 12 -12.31 -5.30 -7.82
C GLU A 12 -13.22 -6.19 -6.96
N GLU A 13 -14.16 -5.57 -6.24
CA GLU A 13 -15.12 -6.29 -5.38
C GLU A 13 -15.98 -7.33 -6.13
N ASP A 14 -16.24 -7.12 -7.42
CA ASP A 14 -17.00 -8.04 -8.26
C ASP A 14 -16.15 -9.21 -8.81
N GLY A 15 -14.87 -9.26 -8.45
CA GLY A 15 -13.91 -10.26 -8.91
C GLY A 15 -13.30 -9.97 -10.28
N SER A 16 -13.63 -8.83 -10.90
CA SER A 16 -12.99 -8.42 -12.15
C SER A 16 -11.52 -8.07 -11.92
N VAL A 17 -10.68 -8.37 -12.92
CA VAL A 17 -9.24 -8.12 -12.87
C VAL A 17 -8.89 -6.93 -13.76
N VAL A 18 -8.28 -5.92 -13.15
CA VAL A 18 -7.73 -4.75 -13.83
C VAL A 18 -6.25 -4.98 -14.09
N GLY A 19 -5.89 -5.33 -15.32
CA GLY A 19 -4.50 -5.40 -15.77
C GLY A 19 -3.94 -4.01 -16.06
N MET A 20 -2.74 -3.71 -15.56
CA MET A 20 -2.10 -2.39 -15.72
C MET A 20 -0.97 -2.38 -16.75
N GLY A 21 -0.78 -3.49 -17.47
CA GLY A 21 0.21 -3.67 -18.53
C GLY A 21 1.23 -4.77 -18.25
N CYS A 22 2.19 -4.93 -19.16
CA CYS A 22 3.30 -5.87 -19.04
C CYS A 22 4.61 -5.10 -19.20
N PHE A 23 5.54 -5.26 -18.25
CA PHE A 23 6.77 -4.48 -18.20
C PHE A 23 8.00 -5.40 -18.21
N SER A 24 9.12 -4.92 -18.74
CA SER A 24 10.37 -5.69 -18.78
C SER A 24 11.15 -5.68 -17.46
N THR A 25 10.77 -4.83 -16.50
CA THR A 25 11.41 -4.73 -15.18
C THR A 25 10.38 -4.74 -14.05
N GLN A 26 10.76 -5.34 -12.92
CA GLN A 26 9.92 -5.38 -11.71
C GLN A 26 9.70 -3.97 -11.15
N GLU A 27 10.73 -3.13 -11.18
CA GLU A 27 10.67 -1.76 -10.67
C GLU A 27 9.61 -0.93 -11.39
N THR A 28 9.57 -0.99 -12.73
CA THR A 28 8.56 -0.25 -13.50
C THR A 28 7.15 -0.76 -13.18
N ALA A 29 6.96 -2.09 -13.10
CA ALA A 29 5.67 -2.67 -12.72
C ALA A 29 5.21 -2.22 -11.33
N LEU A 30 6.11 -2.21 -10.33
CA LEU A 30 5.82 -1.72 -8.98
C LEU A 30 5.47 -0.23 -8.97
N ASN A 31 6.18 0.60 -9.72
CA ASN A 31 5.90 2.03 -9.80
C ASN A 31 4.54 2.31 -10.47
N VAL A 32 4.18 1.56 -11.52
CA VAL A 32 2.86 1.63 -12.15
C VAL A 32 1.77 1.22 -11.16
N LEU A 33 1.96 0.11 -10.43
CA LEU A 33 1.00 -0.30 -9.40
C LEU A 33 0.82 0.79 -8.35
N ARG A 34 1.91 1.30 -7.75
CA ARG A 34 1.85 2.37 -6.74
C ARG A 34 1.13 3.62 -7.24
N SER A 35 1.36 4.00 -8.50
CA SER A 35 0.67 5.12 -9.14
C SER A 35 -0.83 4.84 -9.28
N PHE A 36 -1.22 3.64 -9.71
CA PHE A 36 -2.61 3.22 -9.77
C PHE A 36 -3.30 3.26 -8.40
N LEU A 37 -2.64 2.76 -7.34
CA LEU A 37 -3.19 2.74 -5.98
C LEU A 37 -3.47 4.14 -5.43
N THR A 38 -2.84 5.22 -5.92
CA THR A 38 -3.22 6.60 -5.54
C THR A 38 -4.68 6.94 -5.90
N LYS A 39 -5.23 6.27 -6.92
CA LYS A 39 -6.61 6.41 -7.37
C LYS A 39 -7.55 5.34 -6.81
N SER A 40 -7.06 4.47 -5.92
CA SER A 40 -7.85 3.36 -5.33
C SER A 40 -9.10 3.80 -4.58
N HIS A 41 -9.21 5.08 -4.20
CA HIS A 41 -10.43 5.62 -3.59
C HIS A 41 -11.59 5.80 -4.57
N GLN A 42 -11.34 5.71 -5.89
CA GLN A 42 -12.33 5.92 -6.95
C GLN A 42 -13.03 4.63 -7.37
N VAL A 43 -12.43 3.47 -7.04
CA VAL A 43 -12.89 2.14 -7.47
C VAL A 43 -12.78 1.20 -6.27
N PRO A 44 -13.81 0.40 -5.96
CA PRO A 44 -13.78 -0.54 -4.85
C PRO A 44 -12.86 -1.73 -5.18
N LEU A 45 -11.60 -1.62 -4.75
CA LEU A 45 -10.56 -2.63 -4.97
C LEU A 45 -10.36 -3.48 -3.71
N LEU A 46 -10.24 -4.79 -3.90
CA LEU A 46 -9.98 -5.77 -2.84
C LEU A 46 -8.49 -6.09 -2.70
N ARG A 47 -7.84 -6.37 -3.83
CA ARG A 47 -6.46 -6.85 -3.88
C ARG A 47 -5.69 -6.20 -5.01
N ALA A 48 -4.37 -6.18 -4.86
CA ALA A 48 -3.44 -5.79 -5.91
C ALA A 48 -2.23 -6.72 -5.88
N SER A 49 -1.58 -6.92 -7.02
CA SER A 49 -0.41 -7.78 -7.09
C SER A 49 0.54 -7.35 -8.20
N VAL A 50 1.78 -7.83 -8.09
CA VAL A 50 2.72 -7.87 -9.21
C VAL A 50 3.18 -9.31 -9.36
N ALA A 51 3.01 -9.88 -10.57
CA ALA A 51 3.50 -11.21 -10.90
C ALA A 51 4.59 -11.14 -11.98
N ALA A 52 5.57 -12.03 -11.91
CA ALA A 52 6.50 -12.32 -13.00
C ALA A 52 5.92 -13.45 -13.86
N TRP A 53 5.88 -13.24 -15.17
CA TRP A 53 5.46 -14.23 -16.16
C TRP A 53 6.65 -14.56 -17.06
N ASP A 54 6.95 -15.84 -17.19
CA ASP A 54 7.99 -16.33 -18.09
C ASP A 54 7.41 -16.57 -19.49
N VAL A 55 7.98 -15.87 -20.47
CA VAL A 55 7.54 -15.89 -21.87
C VAL A 55 7.89 -17.25 -22.49
N ASP A 56 6.95 -17.79 -23.27
CA ASP A 56 7.04 -19.10 -23.92
C ASP A 56 7.09 -20.30 -22.94
N VAL A 57 6.66 -20.11 -21.70
CA VAL A 57 6.50 -21.18 -20.70
C VAL A 57 5.01 -21.44 -20.47
N VAL A 58 4.61 -22.71 -20.38
CA VAL A 58 3.22 -23.14 -20.15
C VAL A 58 3.15 -23.96 -18.87
N GLY A 59 2.13 -23.70 -18.05
CA GLY A 59 1.89 -24.38 -16.77
C GLY A 59 2.07 -23.45 -15.58
N ASP A 60 1.86 -23.98 -14.38
CA ASP A 60 1.84 -23.20 -13.14
C ASP A 60 3.22 -22.57 -12.83
N ASP A 61 4.30 -23.21 -13.28
CA ASP A 61 5.67 -22.70 -13.14
C ASP A 61 5.94 -21.45 -14.00
N ALA A 62 5.05 -21.09 -14.94
CA ALA A 62 5.20 -19.90 -15.79
C ALA A 62 4.92 -18.59 -15.06
N VAL A 63 4.26 -18.63 -13.89
CA VAL A 63 3.81 -17.44 -13.16
C VAL A 63 4.31 -17.49 -11.71
N THR A 64 4.99 -16.43 -11.29
CA THR A 64 5.40 -16.24 -9.89
C THR A 64 4.80 -14.94 -9.36
N VAL A 65 3.98 -15.00 -8.32
CA VAL A 65 3.51 -13.79 -7.62
C VAL A 65 4.67 -13.24 -6.79
N LEU A 66 5.03 -11.97 -7.01
CA LEU A 66 6.18 -11.33 -6.36
C LEU A 66 5.80 -10.45 -5.17
N SER A 67 4.55 -9.99 -5.14
CA SER A 67 3.97 -9.17 -4.10
C SER A 67 2.45 -9.21 -4.23
N GLU A 68 1.76 -9.38 -3.12
CA GLU A 68 0.30 -9.26 -3.01
C GLU A 68 -0.02 -8.20 -1.94
N TYR A 69 -1.02 -7.37 -2.24
CA TYR A 69 -1.49 -6.28 -1.40
C TYR A 69 -2.97 -6.46 -1.13
N GLU A 70 -3.38 -6.31 0.12
CA GLU A 70 -4.79 -6.24 0.51
C GLU A 70 -5.21 -4.80 0.80
N CYS A 71 -6.38 -4.41 0.31
CA CYS A 71 -6.95 -3.11 0.64
C CYS A 71 -7.72 -3.19 1.96
N ARG A 72 -7.42 -2.30 2.89
CA ARG A 72 -8.11 -2.16 4.17
C ARG A 72 -8.55 -0.71 4.39
N THR A 73 -9.47 -0.53 5.33
CA THR A 73 -9.84 0.79 5.84
C THR A 73 -8.67 1.40 6.60
N CYS A 74 -8.27 2.62 6.23
CA CYS A 74 -7.20 3.34 6.90
C CYS A 74 -7.59 3.67 8.35
N PRO A 75 -6.72 3.36 9.34
CA PRO A 75 -6.97 3.69 10.75
C PRO A 75 -6.98 5.20 11.04
N VAL A 76 -6.48 6.01 10.11
CA VAL A 76 -6.30 7.45 10.28
C VAL A 76 -7.35 8.26 9.52
N CYS A 77 -7.56 7.98 8.23
CA CYS A 77 -8.50 8.77 7.42
C CYS A 77 -9.80 8.05 7.08
N HIS A 78 -10.00 6.82 7.58
CA HIS A 78 -11.20 6.00 7.39
C HIS A 78 -11.57 5.68 5.93
N ARG A 79 -10.74 6.05 4.96
CA ARG A 79 -10.89 5.64 3.55
C ARG A 79 -10.33 4.24 3.33
N THR A 80 -10.99 3.45 2.50
CA THR A 80 -10.53 2.13 2.03
C THR A 80 -9.42 2.32 0.98
N THR A 81 -8.23 2.65 1.46
CA THR A 81 -7.04 2.96 0.64
C THR A 81 -5.75 2.67 1.41
N PHE A 82 -5.84 1.83 2.45
CA PHE A 82 -4.70 1.37 3.24
C PHE A 82 -4.28 0.01 2.73
N TRP A 83 -3.21 0.00 1.94
CA TRP A 83 -2.76 -1.17 1.19
C TRP A 83 -1.67 -1.88 1.98
N ILE A 84 -1.89 -3.15 2.29
CA ILE A 84 -1.03 -3.97 3.16
C ILE A 84 -0.40 -5.10 2.34
N ASP A 85 0.92 -5.12 2.24
CA ASP A 85 1.74 -6.26 1.85
C ASP A 85 1.98 -7.12 3.09
N VAL A 86 1.21 -8.21 3.20
CA VAL A 86 1.21 -9.08 4.39
C VAL A 86 2.53 -9.83 4.52
N GLU A 87 3.11 -10.27 3.42
CA GLU A 87 4.37 -11.03 3.43
C GLU A 87 5.55 -10.18 3.89
N ARG A 88 5.54 -8.88 3.54
CA ARG A 88 6.63 -7.95 3.87
C ARG A 88 6.33 -7.05 5.06
N PHE A 89 5.17 -7.22 5.72
CA PHE A 89 4.72 -6.39 6.83
C PHE A 89 4.76 -4.89 6.50
N LYS A 90 4.39 -4.51 5.26
CA LYS A 90 4.38 -3.11 4.82
C LYS A 90 2.96 -2.66 4.55
N ALA A 91 2.57 -1.52 5.10
CA ALA A 91 1.30 -0.89 4.80
C ALA A 91 1.44 0.59 4.48
N LYS A 92 0.62 1.09 3.55
CA LYS A 92 0.58 2.51 3.23
C LYS A 92 -0.81 2.98 2.84
N CYS A 93 -1.20 4.13 3.36
CA CYS A 93 -2.38 4.87 2.94
C CYS A 93 -2.06 5.66 1.68
N TYR A 94 -2.77 5.38 0.58
CA TYR A 94 -2.64 6.09 -0.69
C TYR A 94 -3.65 7.25 -0.84
N GLY A 95 -4.46 7.51 0.19
CA GLY A 95 -5.32 8.68 0.25
C GLY A 95 -4.52 9.98 0.21
N SER A 96 -4.93 10.90 -0.68
CA SER A 96 -4.26 12.16 -1.09
C SER A 96 -3.55 12.98 0.02
N ALA A 97 -4.12 13.04 1.22
CA ALA A 97 -3.65 13.87 2.33
C ALA A 97 -3.18 13.07 3.57
N CYS A 98 -3.33 11.75 3.56
CA CYS A 98 -3.09 10.95 4.77
C CYS A 98 -1.66 10.41 4.81
N GLY A 99 -1.28 9.55 3.87
CA GLY A 99 0.09 9.01 3.81
C GLY A 99 0.54 8.18 5.02
N ALA A 100 -0.37 7.79 5.92
CA ALA A 100 -0.05 6.93 7.06
C ALA A 100 0.59 5.62 6.58
N TRP A 101 1.57 5.10 7.32
CA TRP A 101 2.37 3.96 6.90
C TRP A 101 2.76 3.06 8.08
N ILE A 102 3.08 1.80 7.76
CA ILE A 102 3.63 0.78 8.65
C ILE A 102 4.71 0.04 7.85
N GLU A 103 5.87 -0.22 8.43
CA GLU A 103 6.89 -1.09 7.84
C GLU A 103 7.75 -1.75 8.90
N GLU A 104 8.35 -2.90 8.58
CA GLU A 104 9.42 -3.46 9.40
C GLU A 104 10.59 -2.47 9.52
N SER A 105 11.14 -2.36 10.72
CA SER A 105 12.21 -1.42 11.01
C SER A 105 13.48 -1.78 10.22
N ALA A 106 14.11 -0.74 9.65
CA ALA A 106 15.39 -0.88 8.98
C ALA A 106 16.57 -1.07 9.96
N VAL A 107 16.35 -0.86 11.26
CA VAL A 107 17.39 -0.87 12.30
C VAL A 107 17.33 -2.15 13.14
N GLU A 108 16.13 -2.60 13.52
CA GLU A 108 15.94 -3.73 14.41
C GLU A 108 14.93 -4.74 13.82
N ALA A 109 15.37 -5.97 13.61
CA ALA A 109 14.54 -7.02 13.04
C ALA A 109 13.42 -7.42 14.01
N GLY A 110 12.21 -7.64 13.49
CA GLY A 110 11.04 -7.96 14.30
C GLY A 110 10.43 -6.77 15.04
N VAL A 111 10.93 -5.55 14.82
CA VAL A 111 10.29 -4.30 15.26
C VAL A 111 9.57 -3.67 14.09
N ILE A 112 8.41 -3.06 14.35
CA ILE A 112 7.60 -2.39 13.34
C ILE A 112 7.60 -0.88 13.60
N ASP A 113 7.94 -0.12 12.57
CA ASP A 113 7.82 1.32 12.55
C ASP A 113 6.46 1.72 11.95
N CYS A 114 5.80 2.70 12.56
CA CYS A 114 4.58 3.28 12.00
C CYS A 114 4.62 4.80 12.09
N GLY A 115 3.92 5.47 11.17
CA GLY A 115 3.94 6.92 11.15
C GLY A 115 2.80 7.56 10.39
N TRP A 116 2.60 8.84 10.69
CA TRP A 116 1.64 9.71 10.02
C TRP A 116 2.31 11.05 9.69
N PRO A 117 2.79 11.25 8.45
CA PRO A 117 3.63 12.40 8.09
C PRO A 117 3.00 13.78 8.37
N PRO A 118 1.70 14.02 8.10
CA PRO A 118 1.01 15.28 8.43
C PRO A 118 1.20 15.78 9.86
N THR A 119 1.36 14.88 10.84
CA THR A 119 1.56 15.24 12.26
C THR A 119 3.00 15.06 12.73
N ARG A 120 3.93 14.70 11.82
CA ARG A 120 5.32 14.30 12.14
C ARG A 120 5.40 13.17 13.18
N PHE A 121 4.35 12.37 13.28
CA PHE A 121 4.28 11.27 14.22
C PHE A 121 5.01 10.05 13.63
N ALA A 122 5.87 9.46 14.45
CA ALA A 122 6.49 8.16 14.20
C ALA A 122 6.65 7.44 15.54
N GLU A 123 6.40 6.13 15.57
CA GLU A 123 6.49 5.29 16.76
C GLU A 123 6.93 3.87 16.35
N GLN A 124 7.74 3.24 17.19
CA GLN A 124 8.13 1.84 17.06
C GLN A 124 7.23 0.98 17.95
N VAL A 125 6.82 -0.17 17.45
CA VAL A 125 5.91 -1.11 18.12
C VAL A 125 6.31 -2.56 17.80
N GLU A 126 5.71 -3.50 18.52
CA GLU A 126 6.06 -4.93 18.41
C GLU A 126 5.35 -5.63 17.24
N ASP A 127 4.13 -5.20 16.88
CA ASP A 127 3.35 -5.84 15.83
C ASP A 127 2.44 -4.87 15.03
N ILE A 128 1.81 -5.39 13.96
CA ILE A 128 0.93 -4.62 13.07
C ILE A 128 -0.31 -4.12 13.84
N ASP A 129 -0.83 -4.89 14.79
CA ASP A 129 -2.03 -4.51 15.54
C ASP A 129 -1.76 -3.35 16.50
N ASP A 130 -0.58 -3.32 17.12
CA ASP A 130 -0.05 -2.19 17.86
C ASP A 130 0.15 -0.98 16.95
N ALA A 131 0.73 -1.16 15.76
CA ALA A 131 0.92 -0.07 14.80
C ALA A 131 -0.44 0.55 14.41
N MET A 132 -1.43 -0.29 14.12
CA MET A 132 -2.79 0.14 13.81
C MET A 132 -3.44 0.86 15.00
N ARG A 133 -3.22 0.40 16.24
CA ARG A 133 -3.70 1.09 17.46
C ARG A 133 -3.03 2.44 17.67
N SER A 134 -1.72 2.53 17.47
CA SER A 134 -0.94 3.77 17.59
C SER A 134 -1.41 4.80 16.57
N LEU A 135 -1.64 4.39 15.32
CA LEU A 135 -2.19 5.24 14.26
C LEU A 135 -3.61 5.76 14.60
N ARG A 136 -4.51 4.90 15.10
CA ARG A 136 -5.85 5.34 15.56
C ARG A 136 -5.76 6.35 16.70
N ARG A 137 -4.85 6.13 17.64
CA ARG A 137 -4.65 7.01 18.81
C ARG A 137 -4.19 8.40 18.39
N ILE A 138 -3.23 8.50 17.47
CA ILE A 138 -2.78 9.83 17.00
C ILE A 138 -3.84 10.51 16.14
N ALA A 139 -4.60 9.77 15.33
CA ALA A 139 -5.73 10.31 14.56
C ALA A 139 -6.79 10.94 15.49
N ALA A 140 -7.24 10.21 16.51
CA ALA A 140 -8.21 10.71 17.49
C ALA A 140 -7.70 11.97 18.24
N ARG A 141 -6.41 12.04 18.56
CA ARG A 141 -5.80 13.24 19.18
C ARG A 141 -5.80 14.43 18.23
N ALA A 142 -5.50 14.21 16.95
CA ALA A 142 -5.52 15.26 15.94
C ALA A 142 -6.94 15.79 15.70
N GLU A 143 -7.94 14.89 15.62
CA GLU A 143 -9.35 15.25 15.49
C GLU A 143 -9.84 16.07 16.68
N ALA A 144 -9.49 15.68 17.90
CA ALA A 144 -9.81 16.45 19.11
C ALA A 144 -9.17 17.85 19.12
N ALA A 145 -8.06 18.04 18.40
CA ALA A 145 -7.40 19.34 18.21
C ALA A 145 -7.93 20.13 16.99
N GLY A 146 -8.96 19.64 16.30
CA GLY A 146 -9.56 20.30 15.13
C GLY A 146 -8.79 20.11 13.82
N LEU A 147 -7.91 19.12 13.73
CA LEU A 147 -7.24 18.72 12.50
C LEU A 147 -8.01 17.55 11.86
N SER A 148 -8.10 17.50 10.53
CA SER A 148 -8.70 16.36 9.82
C SER A 148 -7.66 15.61 8.97
N ALA A 149 -7.74 14.29 8.90
CA ALA A 149 -6.83 13.47 8.08
C ALA A 149 -7.05 13.58 6.57
N THR A 150 -8.03 14.38 6.17
CA THR A 150 -8.38 14.73 4.79
C THR A 150 -8.16 16.21 4.50
N ASP A 151 -7.56 16.96 5.42
CA ASP A 151 -7.40 18.40 5.28
C ASP A 151 -6.53 18.74 4.07
N GLU A 152 -7.01 19.67 3.24
CA GLU A 152 -6.28 20.15 2.07
C GLU A 152 -4.98 20.88 2.46
N ARG A 153 -4.84 21.33 3.72
CA ARG A 153 -3.54 21.82 4.25
C ARG A 153 -2.43 20.76 4.22
N PHE A 154 -2.78 19.49 4.08
CA PHE A 154 -1.83 18.37 3.91
C PHE A 154 -1.69 17.92 2.44
N SER A 155 -2.42 18.54 1.51
CA SER A 155 -2.30 18.32 0.07
C SER A 155 -1.07 19.06 -0.47
N LYS A 156 0.05 18.34 -0.57
CA LYS A 156 1.24 18.63 -1.40
C LYS A 156 1.31 20.03 -2.04
N GLU A 157 1.87 20.99 -1.31
CA GLU A 157 2.99 21.76 -1.84
C GLU A 157 4.22 21.26 -1.08
N ASP A 158 5.07 20.50 -1.78
CA ASP A 158 6.49 20.25 -1.54
C ASP A 158 6.85 18.95 -2.28
N VAL A 159 7.11 19.16 -3.58
CA VAL A 159 7.75 18.19 -4.50
C VAL A 159 9.20 17.99 -4.07
#